data_AF-A0A2K8ZAW3-F1
#
_entry.id   AF-A0A2K8ZAW3-F1
#
_cell.length_a   1.000
_cell.length_b   1.000
_cell.length_c   1.000
_cell.angle_alpha   90.00
_cell.angle_beta   90.00
_cell.angle_gamma   90.00
#
_symmetry.space_group_name_H-M   'P 1'
#
loop_
_entity.id
_entity.type
_entity.pdbx_description
1 polymer ?
#
loop_
_entity_poly.entity_id
_entity_poly.type
_entity_poly.pdbx_seq_one_letter_code
_entity_poly.pdbx_strand_id
1 'polypeptide(L)'
;MKLDSLLDQSFSGTTVDIESLKKFLCDKPNYLGWGIDLDLRKGSLNILNSADYVEFHLRMYLLGEPKTLYRVFREIRFFINMDHNAAHHFITYSMEVLKQEILSHEWYELMPRMDYAIKKIQPLIPNRKSSLEPLLLHIIREFYPGHAQTR
;
A
#
# COMPACT_ATOMS: atom_id res chain seq x y z
N MET A 1 5.48 -20.57 -10.30
CA MET A 1 6.10 -20.92 -9.00
C MET A 1 5.03 -20.77 -7.94
N LYS A 2 4.93 -21.66 -6.94
CA LYS A 2 3.95 -21.49 -5.86
C LYS A 2 4.44 -20.38 -4.93
N LEU A 3 3.53 -19.58 -4.37
CA LEU A 3 3.88 -18.46 -3.48
C LEU A 3 4.83 -18.89 -2.35
N ASP A 4 4.53 -20.03 -1.73
CA ASP A 4 5.33 -20.59 -0.62
C ASP A 4 6.78 -20.85 -1.07
N SER A 5 6.99 -21.48 -2.23
CA SER A 5 8.33 -21.71 -2.76
C SER A 5 9.12 -20.43 -3.08
N LEU A 6 8.42 -19.34 -3.43
CA LEU A 6 9.07 -18.05 -3.70
C LEU A 6 9.52 -17.39 -2.38
N LEU A 7 8.66 -17.43 -1.36
CA LEU A 7 8.94 -16.91 -0.03
C LEU A 7 10.07 -17.71 0.63
N ASP A 8 9.98 -19.04 0.64
CA ASP A 8 11.01 -19.91 1.20
C ASP A 8 12.38 -19.66 0.56
N GLN A 9 12.43 -19.48 -0.77
CA GLN A 9 13.68 -19.19 -1.46
C GLN A 9 14.21 -17.78 -1.17
N SER A 10 13.32 -16.79 -1.07
CA SER A 10 13.72 -15.38 -0.90
C SER A 10 14.14 -15.04 0.54
N PHE A 11 13.69 -15.84 1.50
CA PHE A 11 13.89 -15.61 2.94
C PHE A 11 14.56 -16.82 3.63
N SER A 12 15.14 -17.74 2.86
CA SER A 12 15.87 -18.89 3.41
C SER A 12 17.05 -18.42 4.28
N GLY A 13 17.07 -18.87 5.54
CA GLY A 13 18.16 -18.56 6.48
C GLY A 13 18.02 -17.20 7.18
N THR A 14 16.86 -16.55 7.07
CA THR A 14 16.56 -15.31 7.80
C THR A 14 15.72 -15.59 9.05
N THR A 15 15.57 -14.60 9.92
CA THR A 15 14.70 -14.67 11.12
C THR A 15 13.27 -14.25 10.82
N VAL A 16 12.93 -14.02 9.55
CA VAL A 16 11.62 -13.53 9.14
C VAL A 16 10.55 -14.59 9.39
N ASP A 17 9.50 -14.20 10.11
CA ASP A 17 8.29 -15.00 10.24
C ASP A 17 7.52 -15.01 8.90
N ILE A 18 7.69 -16.10 8.16
CA ILE A 18 7.09 -16.30 6.83
C ILE A 18 5.56 -16.29 6.88
N GLU A 19 4.94 -16.79 7.96
CA GLU A 19 3.48 -16.80 8.07
C GLU A 19 2.94 -15.39 8.27
N SER A 20 3.57 -14.59 9.14
CA SER A 20 3.21 -13.17 9.31
C SER A 20 3.45 -12.36 8.04
N LEU A 21 4.58 -12.59 7.36
CA LEU A 21 4.90 -11.95 6.09
C LEU A 21 3.87 -12.30 5.01
N LYS A 22 3.53 -13.58 4.87
CA LYS A 22 2.54 -14.06 3.90
C LYS A 22 1.18 -13.47 4.18
N LYS A 23 0.76 -13.44 5.44
CA LYS A 23 -0.48 -12.79 5.87
C LYS A 23 -0.49 -11.32 5.49
N PHE A 24 0.55 -10.56 5.86
CA PHE A 24 0.66 -9.14 5.52
C PHE A 24 0.60 -8.88 4.00
N LEU A 25 1.33 -9.66 3.19
CA LEU A 25 1.43 -9.44 1.74
C LEU A 25 0.17 -9.91 0.98
N CYS A 26 -0.55 -10.91 1.49
CA CYS A 26 -1.71 -11.49 0.83
C CYS A 26 -3.05 -10.93 1.33
N ASP A 27 -3.11 -10.48 2.58
CA ASP A 27 -4.32 -9.86 3.11
C ASP A 27 -4.56 -8.55 2.38
N LYS A 28 -5.72 -8.46 1.73
CA LYS A 28 -6.12 -7.26 1.02
C LYS A 28 -6.27 -6.13 2.07
N PRO A 29 -5.71 -4.94 1.82
CA PRO A 29 -6.10 -3.74 2.54
C PRO A 29 -7.63 -3.60 2.51
N ASN A 30 -8.21 -3.13 3.61
CA ASN A 30 -9.66 -3.09 3.80
C ASN A 30 -10.14 -1.68 4.20
N TYR A 31 -9.56 -0.64 3.59
CA TYR A 31 -10.06 0.71 3.77
C TYR A 31 -11.51 0.83 3.30
N LEU A 32 -11.86 0.19 2.17
CA LEU A 32 -13.22 0.23 1.65
C LEU A 32 -14.22 -0.39 2.63
N GLY A 33 -13.94 -1.60 3.13
CA GLY A 33 -14.82 -2.28 4.07
C GLY A 33 -15.02 -1.46 5.35
N TRP A 34 -13.91 -0.95 5.90
CA TRP A 34 -13.96 -0.04 7.04
C TRP A 34 -14.77 1.24 6.75
N GLY A 35 -14.64 1.82 5.56
CA GLY A 35 -15.42 2.98 5.16
C GLY A 35 -16.91 2.70 4.98
N ILE A 36 -17.28 1.47 4.56
CA ILE A 36 -18.66 1.02 4.48
C ILE A 36 -19.25 0.91 5.89
N ASP A 37 -18.50 0.34 6.83
CA ASP A 37 -18.94 0.21 8.24
C ASP A 37 -19.17 1.58 8.90
N LEU A 38 -18.46 2.62 8.45
CA LEU A 38 -18.62 4.00 8.90
C LEU A 38 -19.66 4.82 8.11
N ASP A 39 -20.41 4.19 7.19
CA ASP A 39 -21.41 4.84 6.33
C ASP A 39 -20.87 6.07 5.57
N LEU A 40 -19.63 5.96 5.07
CA LEU A 40 -19.03 7.05 4.32
C LEU A 40 -19.72 7.25 2.96
N ARG A 41 -19.75 8.50 2.50
CA ARG A 41 -20.34 8.85 1.21
C ARG A 41 -19.64 8.11 0.06
N LYS A 42 -20.39 7.79 -1.00
CA LYS A 42 -19.91 7.08 -2.20
C LYS A 42 -18.59 7.62 -2.77
N GLY A 43 -18.40 8.94 -2.79
CA GLY A 43 -17.14 9.55 -3.25
C GLY A 43 -15.93 9.14 -2.41
N SER A 44 -16.07 9.13 -1.08
CA SER A 44 -15.04 8.64 -0.15
C SER A 44 -14.80 7.15 -0.34
N LEU A 45 -15.85 6.34 -0.46
CA LEU A 45 -15.71 4.90 -0.70
C LEU A 45 -14.93 4.59 -1.98
N ASN A 46 -15.15 5.34 -3.06
CA ASN A 46 -14.38 5.19 -4.30
C ASN A 46 -12.89 5.48 -4.08
N ILE A 47 -12.56 6.54 -3.33
CA ILE A 47 -11.18 6.88 -2.96
C ILE A 47 -10.53 5.73 -2.15
N LEU A 48 -11.23 5.22 -1.14
CA LEU A 48 -10.74 4.12 -0.31
C LEU A 48 -10.51 2.85 -1.12
N ASN A 49 -11.44 2.51 -2.02
CA ASN A 49 -11.30 1.37 -2.92
C ASN A 49 -10.08 1.51 -3.84
N SER A 50 -9.82 2.70 -4.40
CA SER A 50 -8.62 2.95 -5.21
C SER A 50 -7.34 2.83 -4.38
N ALA A 51 -7.34 3.30 -3.14
CA ALA A 51 -6.22 3.12 -2.21
C ALA A 51 -5.97 1.62 -1.92
N ASP A 52 -7.02 0.84 -1.64
CA ASP A 52 -6.92 -0.61 -1.42
C ASP A 52 -6.24 -1.30 -2.61
N TYR A 53 -6.63 -0.96 -3.85
CA TYR A 53 -6.05 -1.56 -5.05
C TYR A 53 -4.58 -1.21 -5.27
N VAL A 54 -4.21 0.06 -5.09
CA VAL A 54 -2.81 0.50 -5.21
C VAL A 54 -1.95 -0.24 -4.20
N GLU A 55 -2.37 -0.24 -2.94
CA GLU A 55 -1.62 -0.85 -1.86
C GLU A 55 -1.54 -2.38 -2.00
N PHE A 56 -2.65 -3.04 -2.35
CA PHE A 56 -2.66 -4.47 -2.64
C PHE A 56 -1.64 -4.83 -3.73
N HIS A 57 -1.67 -4.14 -4.87
CA HIS A 57 -0.74 -4.43 -5.96
C HIS A 57 0.71 -4.09 -5.62
N LEU A 58 0.94 -3.11 -4.74
CA LEU A 58 2.27 -2.80 -4.24
C LEU A 58 2.79 -3.91 -3.33
N ARG A 59 1.96 -4.46 -2.42
CA ARG A 59 2.30 -5.64 -1.63
C ARG A 59 2.61 -6.85 -2.52
N MET A 60 1.80 -7.09 -3.56
CA MET A 60 2.07 -8.14 -4.54
C MET A 60 3.37 -7.93 -5.33
N TYR A 61 3.83 -6.69 -5.51
CA TYR A 61 5.12 -6.40 -6.10
C TYR A 61 6.29 -6.74 -5.18
N LEU A 62 6.14 -6.50 -3.88
CA LEU A 62 7.15 -6.86 -2.89
C LEU A 62 7.42 -8.37 -2.84
N LEU A 63 6.41 -9.19 -3.15
CA LEU A 63 6.53 -10.63 -3.39
C LEU A 63 7.38 -11.01 -4.63
N GLY A 64 7.97 -10.05 -5.34
CA GLY A 64 8.91 -10.33 -6.42
C GLY A 64 8.26 -10.63 -7.77
N GLU A 65 6.96 -10.39 -7.94
CA GLU A 65 6.24 -10.54 -9.22
C GLU A 65 6.39 -9.27 -10.08
N PRO A 66 7.29 -9.18 -11.07
CA PRO A 66 7.61 -7.88 -11.69
C PRO A 66 6.46 -7.28 -12.49
N LYS A 67 5.55 -8.12 -13.01
CA LYS A 67 4.34 -7.70 -13.74
C LYS A 67 3.38 -6.89 -12.87
N THR A 68 3.48 -7.02 -11.55
CA THR A 68 2.61 -6.29 -10.62
C THR A 68 2.99 -4.82 -10.52
N LEU A 69 4.26 -4.43 -10.74
CA LEU A 69 4.62 -3.00 -10.74
C LEU A 69 3.93 -2.23 -11.87
N TYR A 70 3.76 -2.86 -13.04
CA TYR A 70 2.96 -2.28 -14.12
C TYR A 70 1.48 -2.14 -13.72
N ARG A 71 0.94 -3.10 -12.97
CA ARG A 71 -0.42 -3.01 -12.41
C ARG A 71 -0.52 -1.85 -11.40
N VAL A 72 0.47 -1.69 -10.52
CA VAL A 72 0.56 -0.55 -9.60
C VAL A 72 0.50 0.76 -10.39
N PHE A 73 1.27 0.91 -11.47
CA PHE A 73 1.22 2.12 -12.30
C PHE A 73 -0.15 2.36 -12.94
N ARG A 74 -0.82 1.30 -13.39
CA ARG A 74 -2.17 1.39 -13.95
C ARG A 74 -3.15 1.89 -12.90
N GLU A 75 -3.14 1.31 -11.70
CA GLU A 75 -4.03 1.72 -10.61
C GLU A 75 -3.74 3.15 -10.14
N ILE A 76 -2.46 3.55 -10.07
CA ILE A 76 -2.07 4.92 -9.75
C ILE A 76 -2.63 5.90 -10.78
N ARG A 77 -2.51 5.62 -12.08
CA ARG A 77 -3.05 6.49 -13.13
C ARG A 77 -4.56 6.57 -13.06
N PHE A 78 -5.24 5.46 -12.80
CA PHE A 78 -6.68 5.44 -12.59
C PHE A 78 -7.08 6.32 -11.39
N PHE A 79 -6.39 6.17 -10.26
CA PHE A 79 -6.65 6.96 -9.05
C PHE A 79 -6.43 8.45 -9.30
N ILE A 80 -5.33 8.83 -9.96
CA ILE A 80 -5.04 10.22 -10.31
C ILE A 80 -6.14 10.83 -11.20
N ASN A 81 -6.65 10.06 -12.18
CA ASN A 81 -7.73 10.50 -13.05
C ASN A 81 -9.07 10.66 -12.31
N MET A 82 -9.28 9.87 -11.26
CA MET A 82 -10.48 9.95 -10.42
C MET A 82 -10.42 11.15 -9.47
N ASP A 83 -9.34 11.26 -8.69
CA ASP A 83 -9.10 12.37 -7.77
C ASP A 83 -7.59 12.58 -7.58
N HIS A 84 -7.10 13.62 -8.23
CA HIS A 84 -5.68 14.00 -8.24
C HIS A 84 -5.13 14.35 -6.85
N ASN A 85 -5.94 14.99 -6.00
CA ASN A 85 -5.51 15.40 -4.66
C ASN A 85 -5.50 14.21 -3.71
N ALA A 86 -6.57 13.41 -3.71
CA ALA A 86 -6.64 12.19 -2.92
C ALA A 86 -5.53 11.21 -3.32
N ALA A 87 -5.30 10.99 -4.63
CA ALA A 87 -4.24 10.11 -5.10
C ALA A 87 -2.86 10.54 -4.59
N HIS A 88 -2.52 11.84 -4.64
CA HIS A 88 -1.26 12.34 -4.10
C HIS A 88 -1.04 11.92 -2.64
N HIS A 89 -2.05 12.17 -1.80
CA HIS A 89 -1.96 11.97 -0.36
C HIS A 89 -2.01 10.48 0.02
N PHE A 90 -2.92 9.71 -0.58
CA PHE A 90 -3.09 8.29 -0.26
C PHE A 90 -1.95 7.43 -0.77
N ILE A 91 -1.45 7.66 -1.98
CA ILE A 91 -0.32 6.87 -2.52
C ILE A 91 0.93 7.12 -1.67
N THR A 92 1.19 8.37 -1.30
CA THR A 92 2.32 8.73 -0.43
C THR A 92 2.17 8.06 0.93
N TYR A 93 1.00 8.17 1.56
CA TYR A 93 0.72 7.53 2.83
C TYR A 93 0.87 6.00 2.79
N SER A 94 0.29 5.32 1.80
CA SER A 94 0.44 3.87 1.66
C SER A 94 1.90 3.44 1.50
N MET A 95 2.71 4.18 0.74
CA MET A 95 4.14 3.89 0.62
C MET A 95 4.89 4.09 1.95
N GLU A 96 4.59 5.16 2.68
CA GLU A 96 5.20 5.43 3.99
C GLU A 96 4.84 4.34 5.00
N VAL A 97 3.56 3.99 5.09
CA VAL A 97 3.06 2.97 6.00
C VAL A 97 3.65 1.60 5.67
N LEU A 98 3.62 1.16 4.41
CA LEU A 98 4.23 -0.11 4.02
C LEU A 98 5.72 -0.14 4.35
N LYS A 99 6.43 0.97 4.15
CA LYS A 99 7.84 1.07 4.52
C LYS A 99 8.04 0.94 6.03
N GLN A 100 7.20 1.57 6.84
CA GLN A 100 7.26 1.44 8.30
C GLN A 100 6.94 0.03 8.77
N GLU A 101 5.91 -0.61 8.21
CA GLU A 101 5.54 -2.00 8.52
C GLU A 101 6.68 -2.98 8.18
N ILE A 102 7.34 -2.80 7.03
CA ILE A 102 8.52 -3.59 6.67
C ILE A 102 9.65 -3.43 7.71
N LEU A 103 9.87 -2.20 8.18
CA LEU A 103 10.94 -1.89 9.14
C LEU A 103 10.61 -2.38 10.55
N SER A 104 9.36 -2.23 11.00
CA SER A 104 8.91 -2.64 12.34
C SER A 104 8.93 -4.16 12.51
N HIS A 105 8.68 -4.90 11.43
CA HIS A 105 8.74 -6.36 11.40
C HIS A 105 10.09 -6.93 10.94
N GLU A 106 11.10 -6.07 10.75
CA GLU A 106 12.46 -6.45 10.36
C GLU A 106 12.53 -7.23 9.02
N TRP A 107 11.60 -7.01 8.10
CA TRP A 107 11.55 -7.65 6.78
C TRP A 107 12.49 -6.99 5.75
N TYR A 108 13.75 -6.77 6.14
CA TYR A 108 14.70 -5.94 5.39
C TYR A 108 14.97 -6.41 3.96
N GLU A 109 14.75 -7.69 3.65
CA GLU A 109 14.88 -8.26 2.30
C GLU A 109 13.87 -7.66 1.31
N LEU A 110 12.77 -7.08 1.80
CA LEU A 110 11.81 -6.36 0.96
C LEU A 110 12.24 -4.93 0.63
N MET A 111 13.14 -4.33 1.42
CA MET A 111 13.52 -2.92 1.30
C MET A 111 14.08 -2.54 -0.08
N PRO A 112 14.95 -3.35 -0.74
CA PRO A 112 15.43 -3.01 -2.07
C PRO A 112 14.30 -2.89 -3.11
N ARG A 113 13.27 -3.74 -3.02
CA ARG A 113 12.08 -3.65 -3.88
C ARG A 113 11.24 -2.45 -3.51
N MET A 114 11.06 -2.18 -2.22
CA MET A 114 10.29 -1.04 -1.74
C MET A 114 10.91 0.29 -2.21
N ASP A 115 12.21 0.48 -2.03
CA ASP A 115 12.91 1.69 -2.48
C ASP A 115 12.89 1.82 -4.02
N TYR A 116 12.98 0.70 -4.75
CA TYR A 116 12.80 0.72 -6.21
C TYR A 116 11.38 1.15 -6.61
N ALA A 117 10.34 0.61 -5.95
CA ALA A 117 8.96 1.00 -6.20
C ALA A 117 8.77 2.49 -5.93
N ILE A 118 9.23 3.01 -4.79
CA ILE A 118 9.17 4.43 -4.45
C ILE A 118 9.81 5.28 -5.56
N LYS A 119 11.03 4.94 -5.98
CA LYS A 119 11.76 5.66 -7.04
C LYS A 119 10.99 5.69 -8.37
N LYS A 120 10.21 4.65 -8.67
CA LYS A 120 9.42 4.56 -9.91
C LYS A 120 8.03 5.18 -9.80
N ILE A 121 7.43 5.14 -8.62
CA ILE A 121 6.10 5.66 -8.34
C ILE A 121 6.12 7.17 -8.12
N GLN A 122 7.09 7.70 -7.38
CA GLN A 122 7.17 9.13 -7.06
C GLN A 122 7.02 10.06 -8.28
N PRO A 123 7.68 9.81 -9.43
CA PRO A 123 7.51 10.66 -10.62
C PRO A 123 6.11 10.61 -11.24
N LEU A 124 5.30 9.58 -10.92
CA LEU A 124 3.92 9.45 -11.37
C LEU A 124 2.96 10.19 -10.46
N ILE A 125 3.34 10.43 -9.20
CA ILE A 125 2.51 11.15 -8.25
C ILE A 125 2.52 12.61 -8.65
N PRO A 126 1.36 13.23 -8.83
CA PRO A 126 1.32 14.61 -9.27
C PRO A 126 1.87 15.57 -8.22
N ASN A 127 2.54 16.62 -8.70
CA ASN A 127 2.91 17.76 -7.87
C ASN A 127 1.64 18.45 -7.35
N ARG A 128 1.61 18.73 -6.04
CA ARG A 128 0.44 19.30 -5.35
C ARG A 128 -0.11 20.53 -6.08
N LYS A 129 -1.40 20.49 -6.41
CA LYS A 129 -2.17 21.70 -6.78
C LYS A 129 -2.77 22.39 -5.55
N SER A 130 -2.99 21.65 -4.46
CA SER A 130 -3.47 22.14 -3.17
C SER A 130 -2.56 21.60 -2.06
N SER A 131 -2.25 22.41 -1.05
CA SER A 131 -1.50 21.99 0.14
C SER A 131 -2.37 21.26 1.17
N LEU A 132 -3.71 21.29 1.01
CA LEU A 132 -4.67 20.76 1.97
C LEU A 132 -4.83 19.24 1.78
N GLU A 133 -4.44 18.52 2.83
CA GLU A 133 -4.65 17.08 2.96
C GLU A 133 -6.16 16.75 3.04
N PRO A 134 -6.63 15.70 2.33
CA PRO A 134 -8.01 15.27 2.45
C PRO A 134 -8.36 14.87 3.90
N LEU A 135 -9.47 15.39 4.43
CA LEU A 135 -9.98 15.01 5.76
C LEU A 135 -10.07 13.49 5.93
N LEU A 136 -10.43 12.78 4.86
CA LEU A 136 -10.52 11.32 4.86
C LEU A 136 -9.19 10.65 5.24
N LEU A 137 -8.05 11.20 4.82
CA LEU A 137 -6.74 10.64 5.18
C LEU A 137 -6.41 10.87 6.67
N HIS A 138 -6.81 12.01 7.23
CA HIS A 138 -6.68 12.26 8.66
C HIS A 138 -7.48 11.25 9.48
N ILE A 139 -8.74 10.99 9.09
CA ILE A 139 -9.58 9.97 9.74
C ILE A 139 -8.93 8.59 9.67
N ILE A 140 -8.32 8.21 8.54
CA ILE A 140 -7.60 6.93 8.43
C ILE A 140 -6.43 6.85 9.39
N ARG A 141 -5.58 7.89 9.44
CA ARG A 141 -4.40 7.89 10.32
C ARG A 141 -4.76 7.72 11.79
N GLU A 142 -5.88 8.30 12.21
CA GLU A 142 -6.30 8.26 13.61
C GLU A 142 -7.09 7.00 13.97
N PHE A 143 -7.94 6.51 13.07
CA PHE A 143 -8.99 5.55 13.41
C PHE A 143 -8.96 4.24 12.62
N TYR A 144 -8.16 4.11 11.57
CA TYR A 144 -8.07 2.86 10.82
C TYR A 144 -7.18 1.84 11.55
N PRO A 145 -7.70 0.65 11.91
CA PRO A 145 -6.97 -0.32 12.73
C PRO A 145 -5.98 -1.19 11.93
N GLY A 146 -6.04 -1.14 10.59
CA GLY A 146 -5.33 -2.09 9.72
C GLY A 146 -3.84 -1.81 9.51
N HIS A 147 -3.35 -0.65 9.96
CA HIS A 147 -1.93 -0.37 10.11
C HIS A 147 -1.66 -0.33 11.59
N ALA A 148 -0.76 -1.17 12.07
CA ALA A 148 -0.53 -1.25 13.50
C ALA A 148 -0.16 0.16 13.99
N GLN A 149 -0.91 0.67 14.98
CA GLN A 149 -0.54 1.88 15.70
C GLN A 149 0.80 1.60 16.37
N THR A 150 1.90 1.90 15.68
CA THR A 150 3.23 1.98 16.26
C THR A 150 3.20 3.20 17.17
N ARG A 151 2.86 2.95 18.43
CA ARG A 151 3.04 3.89 19.55
C ARG A 151 4.51 3.94 19.94
#